data_AF-A0A9X9IQA1-F1
#
_entry.id   AF-A0A9X9IQA1-F1
#
_cell.length_a   1.000
_cell.length_b   1.000
_cell.length_c   1.000
_cell.angle_alpha   90.00
_cell.angle_beta   90.00
_cell.angle_gamma   90.00
#
_symmetry.space_group_name_H-M   'P 1'
#
loop_
_entity.id
_entity.type
_entity.pdbx_description
1 polymer ?
#
loop_
_entity_poly.entity_id
_entity_poly.type
_entity_poly.pdbx_seq_one_letter_code
_entity_poly.pdbx_strand_id
1 'polypeptide(L)'
;MLNVLFLGTQIPIHRHNETTETVIALSRRLIVVFYDQNGEEPTYCDLCSAEGQFGIQIPQGIWHTIIVSEPCFIFESKDGAYKPLTSDDVWNNEDE
;
A
#
# COMPACT_ATOMS: atom_id res chain seq x y z
N MET A 1 6.16 5.16 9.86
CA MET A 1 5.37 4.23 10.68
C MET A 1 5.99 2.84 10.55
N LEU A 2 5.94 2.02 11.61
CA LEU A 2 6.32 0.60 11.53
C LEU A 2 5.07 -0.22 11.79
N ASN A 3 4.70 -1.09 10.85
CA ASN A 3 3.49 -1.89 10.93
C ASN A 3 3.83 -3.38 10.99
N VAL A 4 3.02 -4.14 11.75
CA VAL A 4 3.04 -5.60 11.80
C VAL A 4 1.76 -6.09 11.15
N LEU A 5 1.88 -6.81 10.04
CA LEU A 5 0.75 -7.23 9.22
C LEU A 5 0.61 -8.75 9.28
N PHE A 6 -0.61 -9.23 9.51
CA PHE A 6 -0.95 -10.65 9.53
C PHE A 6 -1.75 -11.02 8.28
N LEU A 7 -1.85 -12.32 7.99
CA LEU A 7 -2.72 -12.79 6.92
C LEU A 7 -4.16 -12.33 7.17
N GLY A 8 -4.79 -11.80 6.12
CA GLY A 8 -6.15 -11.27 6.20
C GLY A 8 -6.28 -9.86 6.76
N THR A 9 -5.17 -9.19 7.17
CA THR A 9 -5.20 -7.75 7.47
C THR A 9 -5.79 -7.00 6.29
N GLN A 10 -6.90 -6.28 6.52
CA GLN A 10 -7.58 -5.49 5.51
C GLN A 10 -7.00 -4.07 5.51
N ILE A 11 -6.49 -3.64 4.37
CA ILE A 11 -6.04 -2.27 4.13
C ILE A 11 -6.94 -1.73 3.02
N PRO A 12 -7.66 -0.62 3.25
CA PRO A 12 -8.49 -0.02 2.20
C PRO A 12 -7.65 0.33 0.97
N ILE A 13 -8.26 0.23 -0.21
CA ILE A 13 -7.65 0.83 -1.39
C ILE A 13 -7.70 2.35 -1.19
N HIS A 14 -6.55 3.00 -1.25
CA HIS A 14 -6.43 4.41 -0.95
C HIS A 14 -5.40 5.10 -1.83
N ARG A 15 -5.39 6.43 -1.81
CA ARG A 15 -4.40 7.27 -2.49
C ARG A 15 -3.93 8.41 -1.61
N HIS A 16 -2.78 8.98 -1.97
CA HIS A 16 -2.24 10.16 -1.32
C HIS A 16 -2.01 11.25 -2.36
N ASN A 17 -2.84 12.29 -2.36
CA ASN A 17 -2.77 13.35 -3.37
C ASN A 17 -1.63 14.36 -3.12
N GLU A 18 -1.14 14.46 -1.89
CA GLU A 18 -0.14 15.47 -1.51
C GLU A 18 1.26 14.90 -1.24
N THR A 19 1.37 13.59 -1.00
CA THR A 19 2.62 12.97 -0.54
C THR A 19 2.95 11.74 -1.36
N THR A 20 4.24 11.51 -1.60
CA THR A 20 4.65 10.16 -2.00
C THR A 20 4.61 9.24 -0.78
N GLU A 21 4.52 7.94 -1.02
CA GLU A 21 4.61 6.93 0.03
C GLU A 21 5.73 5.94 -0.29
N THR A 22 6.54 5.61 0.71
CA THR A 22 7.56 4.59 0.60
C THR A 22 7.17 3.42 1.49
N VAL A 23 7.08 2.23 0.91
CA VAL A 23 6.82 0.98 1.63
C VAL A 23 8.06 0.10 1.52
N ILE A 24 8.57 -0.35 2.67
CA ILE A 24 9.72 -1.25 2.76
C ILE A 24 9.33 -2.49 3.55
N ALA A 25 9.37 -3.66 2.91
CA ALA A 25 9.28 -4.96 3.56
C ALA A 25 10.57 -5.26 4.33
N LEU A 26 10.50 -5.22 5.65
CA LEU A 26 11.62 -5.54 6.54
C LEU A 26 11.73 -7.05 6.83
N SER A 27 10.65 -7.80 6.59
CA SER A 27 10.64 -9.25 6.76
C SER A 27 9.61 -9.91 5.85
N ARG A 28 9.90 -11.13 5.41
CA ARG A 28 8.99 -11.96 4.60
C ARG A 28 8.50 -11.20 3.37
N ARG A 29 7.22 -11.42 3.00
CA ARG A 29 6.66 -11.08 1.70
C ARG A 29 5.29 -10.44 1.79
N LEU A 30 5.04 -9.45 0.94
CA LEU A 30 3.75 -8.84 0.67
C LEU A 30 3.67 -8.38 -0.77
N ILE A 31 2.46 -8.09 -1.24
CA ILE A 31 2.21 -7.58 -2.59
C ILE A 31 1.57 -6.20 -2.47
N VAL A 32 2.16 -5.19 -3.10
CA VAL A 32 1.52 -3.89 -3.30
C VAL A 32 0.72 -3.97 -4.60
N VAL A 33 -0.57 -3.66 -4.52
CA VAL A 33 -1.48 -3.64 -5.67
C VAL A 33 -1.78 -2.21 -6.03
N PHE A 34 -1.68 -1.88 -7.32
CA PHE A 34 -1.98 -0.57 -7.87
C PHE A 34 -3.21 -0.68 -8.77
N TYR A 35 -4.09 0.32 -8.70
CA TYR A 35 -5.28 0.42 -9.52
C TYR A 35 -5.24 1.70 -10.36
N ASP A 36 -5.83 1.64 -11.56
CA ASP A 36 -6.15 2.84 -12.32
C ASP A 36 -7.37 3.57 -11.71
N GLN A 37 -7.90 4.58 -12.41
CA GLN A 37 -9.04 5.36 -11.92
C GLN A 37 -10.38 4.58 -11.96
N ASN A 38 -10.45 3.47 -12.70
CA ASN A 38 -11.65 2.65 -12.87
C ASN A 38 -11.58 1.34 -12.07
N GLY A 39 -10.40 0.93 -11.61
CA GLY A 39 -10.17 -0.31 -10.88
C GLY A 39 -10.06 -1.56 -11.77
N GLU A 40 -9.95 -1.38 -13.09
CA GLU A 40 -10.12 -2.47 -14.07
C GLU A 40 -8.84 -3.30 -14.27
N GLU A 41 -7.67 -2.67 -14.32
CA GLU A 41 -6.40 -3.34 -14.62
C GLU A 41 -5.38 -3.23 -13.47
N PRO A 42 -5.47 -4.08 -12.44
CA PRO A 42 -4.55 -4.02 -11.32
C PRO A 42 -3.13 -4.43 -11.72
N THR A 43 -2.14 -3.65 -11.29
CA THR A 43 -0.71 -3.98 -11.39
C THR A 43 -0.18 -4.42 -10.03
N TYR A 44 0.72 -5.40 -10.02
CA TYR A 44 1.23 -6.02 -8.79
C TYR A 44 2.73 -5.80 -8.67
N CYS A 45 3.17 -5.34 -7.50
CA CYS A 45 4.57 -5.28 -7.11
C CYS A 45 4.80 -6.18 -5.90
N ASP A 46 5.56 -7.24 -6.11
CA ASP A 46 5.92 -8.17 -5.06
C ASP A 46 7.16 -7.67 -4.29
N LEU A 47 7.03 -7.59 -2.98
CA LEU A 47 8.11 -7.22 -2.07
C LEU A 47 8.46 -8.42 -1.21
N CYS A 48 9.65 -8.97 -1.42
CA CYS A 48 10.18 -10.09 -0.64
C CYS A 48 11.58 -9.74 -0.12
N SER A 49 11.68 -9.55 1.20
CA SER A 49 12.95 -9.23 1.88
C SER A 49 14.02 -10.31 1.71
N ALA A 50 13.62 -11.58 1.52
CA ALA A 50 14.56 -12.69 1.29
C ALA A 50 15.12 -12.72 -0.14
N GLU A 51 14.39 -12.16 -1.11
CA GLU A 51 14.77 -12.10 -2.52
C GLU A 51 15.40 -10.75 -2.91
N GLY A 52 15.49 -9.82 -1.96
CA GLY A 52 16.09 -8.51 -2.16
C GLY A 52 15.15 -7.46 -2.76
N GLN A 53 13.87 -7.77 -2.99
CA GLN A 53 12.87 -6.75 -3.35
C GLN A 53 12.33 -6.08 -2.09
N PHE A 54 13.11 -5.17 -1.53
CA PHE A 54 12.82 -4.61 -0.20
C PHE A 54 11.73 -3.55 -0.21
N GLY A 55 11.54 -2.78 -1.27
CA GLY A 55 10.62 -1.66 -1.19
C GLY A 55 10.26 -1.02 -2.50
N ILE A 56 9.27 -0.15 -2.43
CA ILE A 56 8.73 0.63 -3.53
C ILE A 56 8.41 2.04 -3.07
N GLN A 57 8.52 2.99 -4.00
CA GLN A 57 7.98 4.33 -3.84
C GLN A 57 6.72 4.48 -4.68
N ILE A 58 5.62 4.76 -4.01
CA ILE A 58 4.30 4.96 -4.56
C ILE A 58 4.14 6.45 -4.88
N PRO A 59 3.94 6.80 -6.16
CA PRO A 59 3.70 8.20 -6.55
C PRO A 59 2.40 8.75 -5.99
N GLN A 60 2.32 10.08 -5.94
CA GLN A 60 1.11 10.80 -5.55
C GLN A 60 -0.08 10.43 -6.44
N GLY A 61 -1.28 10.38 -5.84
CA GLY A 61 -2.55 10.18 -6.53
C GLY A 61 -2.80 8.76 -7.04
N ILE A 62 -1.87 7.82 -6.84
CA ILE A 62 -2.03 6.43 -7.26
C ILE A 62 -2.88 5.67 -6.23
N TRP A 63 -3.94 5.03 -6.71
CA TRP A 63 -4.76 4.11 -5.92
C TRP A 63 -3.99 2.82 -5.67
N HIS A 64 -3.89 2.43 -4.41
CA HIS A 64 -3.16 1.24 -4.03
C HIS A 64 -3.65 0.60 -2.74
N THR A 65 -3.29 -0.66 -2.55
CA THR A 65 -3.44 -1.40 -1.27
C THR A 65 -2.29 -2.40 -1.12
N ILE A 66 -2.24 -3.08 0.03
CA ILE A 66 -1.28 -4.13 0.34
C ILE A 66 -2.04 -5.43 0.61
N ILE A 67 -1.65 -6.49 -0.09
CA ILE A 67 -2.06 -7.86 0.20
C ILE A 67 -0.92 -8.56 0.94
N VAL A 68 -1.22 -9.04 2.14
CA VAL A 68 -0.25 -9.74 2.98
C VAL A 68 -0.21 -11.22 2.58
N SER A 69 0.86 -11.65 1.92
CA SER A 69 1.08 -13.05 1.56
C SER A 69 1.69 -13.88 2.70
N GLU A 70 2.45 -13.24 3.60
CA GLU A 70 3.02 -13.84 4.81
C GLU A 70 3.04 -12.80 5.95
N PRO A 71 2.92 -13.20 7.23
CA PRO A 71 3.00 -12.25 8.34
C PRO A 71 4.32 -11.48 8.35
N CYS A 72 4.27 -10.17 8.16
CA CYS A 72 5.44 -9.34 7.86
C CYS A 72 5.50 -8.05 8.68
N PHE A 73 6.70 -7.48 8.74
CA PHE A 73 6.98 -6.14 9.25
C PHE A 73 7.25 -5.22 8.07
N ILE A 74 6.58 -4.06 8.05
CA ILE A 74 6.86 -3.03 7.06
C ILE A 74 7.23 -1.72 7.73
N PHE A 75 8.16 -1.01 7.11
CA PHE A 75 8.34 0.41 7.32
C PHE A 75 7.60 1.18 6.24
N GLU A 76 6.82 2.16 6.65
CA GLU A 76 6.08 3.05 5.76
C GLU A 76 6.45 4.51 6.07
N SER A 77 6.70 5.32 5.05
CA SER A 77 6.91 6.76 5.25
C SER A 77 6.28 7.60 4.15
N LYS A 78 5.79 8.78 4.53
CA LYS A 78 5.19 9.80 3.67
C LYS A 78 5.87 11.14 3.92
N ASP A 79 5.82 12.01 2.93
CA ASP A 79 6.38 13.36 3.04
C ASP A 79 5.63 14.19 4.08
N GLY A 80 6.36 14.84 4.99
CA GLY A 80 5.78 15.76 5.97
C GLY A 80 5.08 15.10 7.17
N ALA A 81 4.20 15.86 7.82
CA ALA A 81 3.46 15.40 9.00
C ALA A 81 2.31 14.48 8.61
N TYR A 82 1.94 13.55 9.51
CA TYR A 82 0.80 12.67 9.31
C TYR A 82 -0.49 13.47 9.10
N LYS A 83 -1.20 13.15 8.03
CA LYS A 83 -2.55 13.64 7.73
C LYS A 83 -3.47 12.42 7.55
N PRO A 84 -4.57 12.31 8.31
CA PRO A 84 -5.54 11.24 8.10
C PRO A 84 -6.11 11.28 6.68
N LEU A 85 -6.41 10.11 6.12
CA LEU A 85 -7.17 9.99 4.88
C LEU A 85 -8.59 10.54 5.06
N THR A 86 -9.12 11.15 4.00
CA THR A 86 -10.52 11.53 3.90
C THR A 86 -11.31 10.46 3.15
N SER A 87 -12.64 10.56 3.13
CA SER A 87 -13.50 9.66 2.33
C SER A 87 -13.16 9.68 0.85
N ASP A 88 -12.68 10.81 0.32
CA ASP A 88 -12.37 10.98 -1.11
C ASP A 88 -11.05 10.31 -1.52
N ASP A 89 -10.27 9.90 -0.51
CA ASP A 89 -8.97 9.25 -0.65
C ASP A 89 -9.04 7.75 -0.33
N VAL A 90 -10.23 7.22 -0.05
CA VAL A 90 -10.49 5.79 0.18
C VAL A 90 -11.52 5.32 -0.82
N TRP A 91 -11.21 4.22 -1.51
CA TRP A 91 -12.11 3.64 -2.49
C TRP A 91 -13.23 2.88 -1.77
N ASN A 92 -14.46 3.39 -1.85
CA ASN A 92 -15.66 2.72 -1.33
C ASN A 92 -16.42 2.07 -2.49
N ASN A 93 -16.47 0.74 -2.54
CA ASN A 93 -17.25 -0.02 -3.52
C ASN A 93 -18.73 -0.15 -3.12
N GLU A 94 -19.29 0.80 -2.36
CA GLU A 94 -20.66 0.70 -1.85
C GLU A 94 -21.74 1.13 -2.86
N ASP A 95 -21.36 1.51 -4.08
CA ASP A 95 -22.28 1.92 -5.15
C ASP A 95 -22.47 0.85 -6.26
N GLU A 96 -22.15 -0.42 -6.00
CA GLU A 96 -22.56 -1.58 -6.83
C GLU A 96 -23.63 -2.46 -6.15
#